data_AF-A0A7H9E6K9-F1
#
_entry.id   AF-A0A7H9E6K9-F1
#
_cell.length_a   1.000
_cell.length_b   1.000
_cell.length_c   1.000
_cell.angle_alpha   90.00
_cell.angle_beta   90.00
_cell.angle_gamma   90.00
#
_symmetry.space_group_name_H-M   'P 1'
#
loop_
_entity.id
_entity.type
_entity.pdbx_description
1 polymer ?
#
loop_
_entity_poly.entity_id
_entity_poly.type
_entity_poly.pdbx_seq_one_letter_code
_entity_poly.pdbx_strand_id
1 'polypeptide(L)'
;MQKVINQIYWDSVMNSYMPGTSLTKYPNNYIEFVNDEMSAGVPIVQFDSKHNYQVVKEVPKLPILNNGQQYKIYINAMSAPEDSLIYRLTFYDVQGDEIERKVFSNSIKKFVYPKTANNYTLDIINGGCRALIFGNVQISDSDIDDRAYNDIYFDRLFQRTKTQIEDNLLIVADSKRSRKLQIDLKQKLVRAVPMTIVYVNWQYDGNLTQQLNQWINDHNIEGFRIFCTDKRVDKAAQKVSQTFPQVKIITTAQLLGQKYSDNQYHNYLDSDLWDPDWHQIIPAINKYFGK
;
A
#
# COMPACT_ATOMS: atom_id res chain seq x y z
N MET A 1 -8.71 -0.32 -16.87
CA MET A 1 -9.26 -0.59 -15.53
C MET A 1 -8.20 -0.17 -14.52
N GLN A 2 -8.56 0.54 -13.45
CA GLN A 2 -7.61 0.96 -12.43
C GLN A 2 -7.09 -0.26 -11.69
N LYS A 3 -5.76 -0.41 -11.55
CA LYS A 3 -5.18 -1.51 -10.77
C LYS A 3 -5.02 -1.05 -9.31
N VAL A 4 -5.56 -1.83 -8.40
CA VAL A 4 -5.62 -1.48 -6.98
C VAL A 4 -5.02 -2.61 -6.17
N ILE A 5 -4.18 -2.25 -5.19
CA ILE A 5 -3.72 -3.13 -4.14
C ILE A 5 -4.43 -2.69 -2.86
N ASN A 6 -5.33 -3.53 -2.37
CA ASN A 6 -6.01 -3.30 -1.09
C ASN A 6 -5.03 -3.57 0.04
N GLN A 7 -5.00 -2.69 1.03
CA GLN A 7 -4.13 -2.78 2.20
C GLN A 7 -4.98 -3.01 3.45
N ILE A 8 -4.67 -4.06 4.18
CA ILE A 8 -5.44 -4.56 5.31
C ILE A 8 -4.56 -4.54 6.56
N TYR A 9 -5.05 -3.89 7.63
CA TYR A 9 -4.33 -3.73 8.89
C TYR A 9 -5.01 -4.46 10.04
N TRP A 10 -4.21 -4.73 11.05
CA TRP A 10 -4.66 -5.28 12.32
C TRP A 10 -5.16 -4.14 13.24
N ASP A 11 -6.35 -3.64 12.93
CA ASP A 11 -6.93 -2.49 13.63
C ASP A 11 -7.65 -2.83 14.95
N SER A 12 -7.92 -4.12 15.22
CA SER A 12 -8.68 -4.58 16.39
C SER A 12 -8.21 -5.94 16.89
N VAL A 13 -8.40 -6.19 18.19
CA VAL A 13 -8.03 -7.40 18.92
C VAL A 13 -9.11 -8.49 18.92
N MET A 14 -10.31 -8.23 18.38
CA MET A 14 -11.46 -9.12 18.54
C MET A 14 -11.21 -10.55 18.04
N ASN A 15 -10.46 -10.69 16.95
CA ASN A 15 -10.11 -11.98 16.33
C ASN A 15 -8.65 -12.37 16.57
N SER A 16 -8.08 -11.89 17.68
CA SER A 16 -6.69 -12.12 18.06
C SER A 16 -6.58 -13.07 19.25
N TYR A 17 -5.51 -13.86 19.28
CA TYR A 17 -5.16 -14.64 20.46
C TYR A 17 -4.61 -13.70 21.53
N MET A 18 -5.36 -13.50 22.63
CA MET A 18 -4.96 -12.61 23.72
C MET A 18 -4.42 -13.28 25.00
N PRO A 19 -4.75 -14.53 25.36
CA PRO A 19 -4.22 -15.15 26.57
C PRO A 19 -2.68 -15.16 26.58
N GLY A 20 -2.06 -14.59 27.63
CA GLY A 20 -0.60 -14.51 27.75
C GLY A 20 0.10 -13.62 26.72
N THR A 21 -0.66 -12.84 25.95
CA THR A 21 -0.13 -12.04 24.84
C THR A 21 0.11 -10.59 25.25
N SER A 22 1.28 -10.06 24.91
CA SER A 22 1.52 -8.61 24.84
C SER A 22 1.29 -8.13 23.40
N LEU A 23 0.47 -7.09 23.23
CA LEU A 23 0.15 -6.52 21.93
C LEU A 23 0.35 -5.00 21.93
N THR A 24 1.29 -4.51 21.14
CA THR A 24 1.60 -3.08 20.98
C THR A 24 1.22 -2.62 19.59
N LYS A 25 0.48 -1.50 19.49
CA LYS A 25 0.16 -0.85 18.21
C LYS A 25 0.93 0.45 18.07
N TYR A 26 1.74 0.56 17.02
CA TYR A 26 2.50 1.77 16.69
C TYR A 26 1.67 2.77 15.87
N PRO A 27 2.05 4.07 15.83
CA PRO A 27 1.31 5.11 15.11
C PRO A 27 1.09 4.83 13.62
N ASN A 28 2.01 4.13 12.96
CA ASN A 28 1.92 3.69 11.55
C ASN A 28 1.22 2.33 11.38
N ASN A 29 0.39 1.90 12.33
CA ASN A 29 -0.34 0.63 12.35
C ASN A 29 0.51 -0.65 12.30
N TYR A 30 1.82 -0.58 12.50
CA TYR A 30 2.56 -1.80 12.84
C TYR A 30 2.06 -2.35 14.17
N ILE A 31 1.98 -3.66 14.25
CA ILE A 31 1.65 -4.40 15.46
C ILE A 31 2.86 -5.22 15.88
N GLU A 32 3.24 -5.11 17.14
CA GLU A 32 4.11 -6.07 17.81
C GLU A 32 3.24 -6.99 18.68
N PHE A 33 3.36 -8.28 18.43
CA PHE A 33 2.71 -9.35 19.18
C PHE A 33 3.80 -10.21 19.83
N VAL A 34 3.71 -10.47 21.13
CA VAL A 34 4.67 -11.33 21.85
C VAL A 34 3.92 -12.32 22.74
N ASN A 35 4.21 -13.60 22.59
CA ASN A 35 3.70 -14.69 23.42
C ASN A 35 4.60 -15.93 23.34
N ASP A 36 5.32 -16.23 24.42
CA ASP A 36 6.23 -17.38 24.50
C ASP A 36 5.51 -18.73 24.73
N GLU A 37 4.28 -18.69 25.24
CA GLU A 37 3.53 -19.86 25.72
C GLU A 37 2.39 -20.26 24.76
N MET A 38 2.21 -19.52 23.65
CA MET A 38 1.17 -19.82 22.68
C MET A 38 1.47 -21.15 21.98
N SER A 39 0.50 -22.07 22.00
CA SER A 39 0.63 -23.36 21.34
C SER A 39 0.69 -23.22 19.82
N ALA A 40 1.51 -24.05 19.17
CA ALA A 40 1.58 -24.12 17.71
C ALA A 40 0.25 -24.63 17.11
N GLY A 41 -0.06 -24.17 15.90
CA GLY A 41 -1.29 -24.49 15.16
C GLY A 41 -2.49 -23.60 15.48
N VAL A 42 -2.39 -22.73 16.47
CA VAL A 42 -3.46 -21.79 16.86
C VAL A 42 -3.35 -20.49 16.05
N PRO A 43 -4.46 -19.93 15.53
CA PRO A 43 -4.46 -18.61 14.90
C PRO A 43 -4.02 -17.51 15.87
N ILE A 44 -3.03 -16.72 15.47
CA ILE A 44 -2.60 -15.47 16.13
C ILE A 44 -3.65 -14.39 15.88
N VAL A 45 -4.09 -14.26 14.62
CA VAL A 45 -5.14 -13.33 14.21
C VAL A 45 -5.89 -13.86 12.99
N GLN A 46 -7.18 -13.61 12.92
CA GLN A 46 -8.04 -13.85 11.76
C GLN A 46 -8.57 -12.54 11.18
N PHE A 47 -8.55 -12.43 9.86
CA PHE A 47 -9.19 -11.36 9.09
C PHE A 47 -10.36 -11.93 8.28
N ASP A 48 -11.48 -11.21 8.25
CA ASP A 48 -12.71 -11.66 7.60
C ASP A 48 -13.14 -10.73 6.46
N SER A 49 -13.69 -11.32 5.39
CA SER A 49 -14.28 -10.58 4.27
C SER A 49 -15.77 -10.26 4.46
N LYS A 50 -16.37 -10.74 5.55
CA LYS A 50 -17.78 -10.51 5.87
C LYS A 50 -17.94 -10.47 7.39
N HIS A 51 -18.63 -9.46 7.88
CA HIS A 51 -19.02 -9.31 9.29
C HIS A 51 -20.52 -9.06 9.36
N ASN A 52 -21.16 -9.59 10.41
CA ASN A 52 -22.44 -9.06 10.84
C ASN A 52 -22.18 -7.84 11.72
N TYR A 53 -22.39 -6.64 11.18
CA TYR A 53 -22.11 -5.39 11.88
C TYR A 53 -22.85 -5.27 13.22
N GLN A 54 -24.05 -5.83 13.35
CA GLN A 54 -24.83 -5.76 14.60
C GLN A 54 -24.17 -6.53 15.75
N VAL A 55 -23.36 -7.55 15.43
CA VAL A 55 -22.68 -8.41 16.41
C VAL A 55 -21.25 -7.94 16.65
N VAL A 56 -20.54 -7.66 15.56
CA VAL A 56 -19.09 -7.40 15.56
C VAL A 56 -18.77 -5.91 15.73
N LYS A 57 -19.69 -5.01 15.32
CA LYS A 57 -19.50 -3.55 15.28
C LYS A 57 -18.26 -3.10 14.50
N GLU A 58 -17.68 -3.97 13.67
CA GLU A 58 -16.58 -3.68 12.76
C GLU A 58 -16.96 -3.96 11.30
N VAL A 59 -16.35 -3.21 10.39
CA VAL A 59 -16.48 -3.40 8.95
C VAL A 59 -15.53 -4.52 8.50
N PRO A 60 -15.90 -5.37 7.52
CA PRO A 60 -14.99 -6.32 6.89
C PRO A 60 -13.65 -5.70 6.50
N LYS A 61 -12.57 -6.40 6.85
CA LYS A 61 -11.20 -5.92 6.61
C LYS A 61 -10.68 -6.38 5.26
N LEU A 62 -11.12 -7.56 4.80
CA LEU A 62 -10.74 -8.11 3.51
C LEU A 62 -11.65 -7.58 2.38
N PRO A 63 -11.09 -7.31 1.18
CA PRO A 63 -11.85 -6.80 0.05
C PRO A 63 -12.81 -7.84 -0.53
N ILE A 64 -13.84 -7.37 -1.23
CA ILE A 64 -14.70 -8.25 -2.03
C ILE A 64 -13.91 -8.72 -3.25
N LEU A 65 -13.94 -10.03 -3.51
CA LEU A 65 -13.29 -10.68 -4.63
C LEU A 65 -14.33 -11.20 -5.63
N ASN A 66 -13.97 -11.21 -6.91
CA ASN A 66 -14.82 -11.69 -7.99
C ASN A 66 -14.63 -13.20 -8.19
N ASN A 67 -15.75 -13.91 -8.26
CA ASN A 67 -15.81 -15.36 -8.41
C ASN A 67 -15.05 -15.84 -9.66
N GLY A 68 -14.17 -16.82 -9.48
CA GLY A 68 -13.36 -17.41 -10.56
C GLY A 68 -12.17 -16.57 -11.00
N GLN A 69 -11.91 -15.41 -10.39
CA GLN A 69 -10.76 -14.57 -10.72
C GLN A 69 -9.51 -14.96 -9.94
N GLN A 70 -8.34 -14.69 -10.53
CA GLN A 70 -7.05 -14.97 -9.91
C GLN A 70 -6.47 -13.73 -9.24
N TYR A 71 -6.14 -13.88 -7.97
CA TYR A 71 -5.60 -12.85 -7.10
C TYR A 71 -4.19 -13.20 -6.62
N LYS A 72 -3.53 -12.20 -6.06
CA LYS A 72 -2.27 -12.35 -5.34
C LYS A 72 -2.41 -11.68 -3.98
N ILE A 73 -1.92 -12.37 -2.95
CA ILE A 73 -1.79 -11.87 -1.59
C ILE A 73 -0.31 -11.76 -1.24
N TYR A 74 0.05 -10.65 -0.59
CA TYR A 74 1.34 -10.42 0.04
C TYR A 74 1.11 -10.09 1.52
N ILE A 75 1.92 -10.67 2.41
CA ILE A 75 1.79 -10.50 3.86
C ILE A 75 3.11 -9.92 4.37
N ASN A 76 3.07 -8.66 4.80
CA ASN A 76 4.18 -7.98 5.44
C ASN A 76 4.18 -8.33 6.92
N ALA A 77 4.89 -9.40 7.27
CA ALA A 77 5.04 -9.86 8.65
C ALA A 77 6.42 -10.48 8.85
N MET A 78 7.02 -10.23 10.00
CA MET A 78 8.28 -10.83 10.43
C MET A 78 8.04 -11.58 11.74
N SER A 79 8.66 -12.74 11.90
CA SER A 79 8.53 -13.55 13.11
C SER A 79 9.87 -13.84 13.74
N ALA A 80 9.85 -14.07 15.05
CA ALA A 80 10.96 -14.63 15.81
C ALA A 80 10.44 -15.88 16.54
N PRO A 81 11.02 -17.07 16.29
CA PRO A 81 12.03 -17.38 15.28
C PRO A 81 11.58 -17.05 13.84
N GLU A 82 12.53 -16.85 12.92
CA GLU A 82 12.21 -16.60 11.51
C GLU A 82 11.42 -17.77 10.90
N ASP A 83 10.59 -17.49 9.88
CA ASP A 83 9.75 -18.45 9.16
C ASP A 83 8.82 -19.31 10.05
N SER A 84 8.45 -18.80 11.22
CA SER A 84 7.58 -19.51 12.18
C SER A 84 6.09 -19.15 12.05
N LEU A 85 5.69 -18.52 10.95
CA LEU A 85 4.30 -18.20 10.63
C LEU A 85 3.74 -19.14 9.57
N ILE A 86 2.48 -19.52 9.74
CA ILE A 86 1.71 -20.25 8.73
C ILE A 86 0.50 -19.40 8.37
N TYR A 87 0.20 -19.28 7.09
CA TYR A 87 -0.96 -18.55 6.60
C TYR A 87 -2.01 -19.52 6.06
N ARG A 88 -3.27 -19.23 6.33
CA ARG A 88 -4.40 -20.02 5.83
C ARG A 88 -5.48 -19.13 5.25
N LEU A 89 -5.78 -19.33 3.97
CA LEU A 89 -6.97 -18.77 3.32
C LEU A 89 -8.07 -19.82 3.33
N THR A 90 -9.24 -19.50 3.87
CA THR A 90 -10.40 -20.41 3.88
C THR A 90 -11.58 -19.75 3.17
N PHE A 91 -12.21 -20.46 2.24
CA PHE A 91 -13.32 -19.97 1.42
C PHE A 91 -14.61 -20.66 1.84
N TYR A 92 -15.69 -19.90 1.96
CA TYR A 92 -16.98 -20.37 2.45
C TYR A 92 -18.09 -20.09 1.43
N ASP A 93 -19.09 -20.95 1.37
CA ASP A 93 -20.30 -20.74 0.58
C ASP A 93 -21.31 -19.82 1.29
N VAL A 94 -22.52 -19.70 0.73
CA VAL A 94 -23.57 -18.85 1.31
C VAL A 94 -24.20 -19.45 2.57
N GLN A 95 -24.08 -20.77 2.79
CA GLN A 95 -24.51 -21.48 3.98
C GLN A 95 -23.49 -21.36 5.12
N GLY A 96 -22.25 -21.00 4.79
CA GLY A 96 -21.13 -20.90 5.73
C GLY A 96 -20.29 -22.17 5.79
N ASP A 97 -20.53 -23.13 4.88
CA ASP A 97 -19.73 -24.35 4.78
C ASP A 97 -18.41 -24.04 4.07
N GLU A 98 -17.33 -24.68 4.53
CA GLU A 98 -16.02 -24.54 3.92
C GLU A 98 -16.01 -25.22 2.54
N ILE A 99 -15.68 -24.45 1.51
CA ILE A 99 -15.52 -24.95 0.13
C ILE A 99 -14.09 -25.45 -0.07
N GLU A 100 -13.11 -24.63 0.33
CA GLU A 100 -11.70 -24.88 0.09
C GLU A 100 -10.86 -24.12 1.12
N ARG A 101 -9.72 -24.71 1.50
CA ARG A 101 -8.64 -24.01 2.21
C ARG A 101 -7.31 -24.11 1.50
N LYS A 102 -6.50 -23.05 1.61
CA LYS A 102 -5.13 -22.98 1.09
C LYS A 102 -4.20 -22.57 2.23
N VAL A 103 -3.25 -23.46 2.56
CA VAL A 103 -2.22 -23.22 3.59
C VAL A 103 -0.88 -22.97 2.93
N PHE A 104 -0.13 -21.98 3.40
CA PHE A 104 1.16 -21.57 2.84
C PHE A 104 2.01 -20.83 3.89
N SER A 105 3.34 -20.87 3.75
CA SER A 105 4.26 -20.15 4.66
C SER A 105 4.97 -18.97 3.99
N ASN A 106 5.00 -18.92 2.66
CA ASN A 106 5.61 -17.81 1.93
C ASN A 106 4.80 -16.53 2.14
N SER A 107 5.47 -15.38 2.24
CA SER A 107 4.82 -14.07 2.34
C SER A 107 3.97 -13.72 1.12
N ILE A 108 4.22 -14.34 -0.04
CA ILE A 108 3.47 -14.10 -1.28
C ILE A 108 2.80 -15.37 -1.81
N LYS A 109 1.54 -15.26 -2.24
CA LYS A 109 0.78 -16.38 -2.81
C LYS A 109 -0.20 -15.91 -3.88
N LYS A 110 -0.22 -16.61 -5.02
CA LYS A 110 -1.31 -16.52 -5.99
C LYS A 110 -2.41 -17.54 -5.65
N PHE A 111 -3.67 -17.13 -5.79
CA PHE A 111 -4.83 -17.99 -5.56
C PHE A 111 -5.98 -17.62 -6.49
N VAL A 112 -6.89 -18.56 -6.73
CA VAL A 112 -8.15 -18.31 -7.43
C VAL A 112 -9.25 -18.22 -6.40
N TYR A 113 -10.08 -17.18 -6.47
CA TYR A 113 -11.27 -17.10 -5.62
C TYR A 113 -12.34 -18.07 -6.17
N PRO A 114 -12.79 -19.08 -5.40
CA PRO A 114 -13.66 -20.12 -5.93
C PRO A 114 -14.97 -19.57 -6.50
N LYS A 115 -15.50 -20.21 -7.55
CA LYS A 115 -16.72 -19.74 -8.23
C LYS A 115 -17.97 -19.73 -7.36
N THR A 116 -18.00 -20.57 -6.34
CA THR A 116 -19.13 -20.75 -5.41
C THR A 116 -18.91 -20.04 -4.08
N ALA A 117 -17.77 -19.36 -3.88
CA ALA A 117 -17.46 -18.70 -2.62
C ALA A 117 -18.31 -17.42 -2.45
N ASN A 118 -18.80 -17.23 -1.22
CA ASN A 118 -19.47 -16.01 -0.78
C ASN A 118 -18.54 -15.10 0.03
N ASN A 119 -17.72 -15.69 0.89
CA ASN A 119 -16.78 -14.98 1.75
C ASN A 119 -15.53 -15.83 2.00
N TYR A 120 -14.52 -15.20 2.58
CA TYR A 120 -13.28 -15.86 2.93
C TYR A 120 -12.65 -15.24 4.18
N THR A 121 -11.75 -16.02 4.78
CA THR A 121 -10.92 -15.58 5.91
C THR A 121 -9.45 -15.76 5.58
N LEU A 122 -8.62 -14.97 6.27
CA LEU A 122 -7.18 -15.14 6.31
C LEU A 122 -6.75 -15.28 7.76
N ASP A 123 -6.15 -16.42 8.09
CA ASP A 123 -5.52 -16.66 9.37
C ASP A 123 -4.00 -16.47 9.26
N ILE A 124 -3.42 -15.77 10.24
CA ILE A 124 -2.00 -15.88 10.57
C ILE A 124 -1.92 -16.84 11.75
N ILE A 125 -1.25 -17.97 11.57
CA ILE A 125 -1.21 -19.10 12.50
C ILE A 125 0.19 -19.20 13.10
N ASN A 126 0.23 -19.47 14.40
CA ASN A 126 1.47 -19.74 15.11
C ASN A 126 2.08 -21.09 14.65
N GLY A 127 3.22 -21.06 13.96
CA GLY A 127 4.02 -22.23 13.60
C GLY A 127 5.22 -22.48 14.52
N GLY A 128 5.23 -21.89 15.72
CA GLY A 128 6.39 -21.82 16.62
C GLY A 128 6.90 -20.39 16.86
N CYS A 129 6.11 -19.39 16.48
CA CYS A 129 6.35 -17.96 16.65
C CYS A 129 6.20 -17.54 18.10
N ARG A 130 7.19 -16.80 18.61
CA ARG A 130 7.19 -16.16 19.93
C ARG A 130 6.95 -14.66 19.85
N ALA A 131 7.47 -14.01 18.81
CA ALA A 131 7.21 -12.62 18.52
C ALA A 131 6.89 -12.41 17.04
N LEU A 132 5.95 -11.52 16.76
CA LEU A 132 5.50 -11.15 15.43
C LEU A 132 5.49 -9.62 15.30
N ILE A 133 6.18 -9.10 14.30
CA ILE A 133 6.02 -7.74 13.82
C ILE A 133 5.15 -7.80 12.56
N PHE A 134 3.93 -7.30 12.64
CA PHE A 134 2.97 -7.28 11.55
C PHE A 134 2.81 -5.86 11.00
N GLY A 135 3.01 -5.70 9.69
CA GLY A 135 2.73 -4.46 8.96
C GLY A 135 1.32 -4.46 8.39
N ASN A 136 1.13 -5.17 7.28
CA ASN A 136 -0.14 -5.26 6.59
C ASN A 136 -0.27 -6.53 5.75
N VAL A 137 -1.50 -6.81 5.32
CA VAL A 137 -1.80 -7.73 4.24
C VAL A 137 -2.17 -6.91 3.01
N GLN A 138 -1.67 -7.31 1.84
CA GLN A 138 -1.93 -6.66 0.57
C GLN A 138 -2.57 -7.64 -0.40
N ILE A 139 -3.71 -7.29 -1.01
CA ILE A 139 -4.43 -8.14 -1.96
C ILE A 139 -4.75 -7.38 -3.23
N SER A 140 -4.46 -7.98 -4.38
CA SER A 140 -4.76 -7.41 -5.69
C SER A 140 -4.95 -8.47 -6.78
N ASP A 141 -5.30 -8.02 -7.98
CA ASP A 141 -5.30 -8.85 -9.17
C ASP A 141 -3.90 -9.46 -9.40
N SER A 142 -3.88 -10.71 -9.88
CA SER A 142 -2.65 -11.51 -9.98
C SER A 142 -1.61 -11.01 -11.00
N ASP A 143 -2.00 -10.07 -11.86
CA ASP A 143 -1.19 -9.50 -12.94
C ASP A 143 -0.39 -8.24 -12.51
N ILE A 144 -0.47 -7.86 -11.24
CA ILE A 144 0.35 -6.80 -10.64
C ILE A 144 1.77 -7.32 -10.41
N ASP A 145 2.77 -6.48 -10.68
CA ASP A 145 4.19 -6.74 -10.44
C ASP A 145 4.48 -6.94 -8.95
N ASP A 146 5.32 -7.92 -8.58
CA ASP A 146 5.69 -8.18 -7.20
C ASP A 146 6.40 -6.99 -6.54
N ARG A 147 7.11 -6.17 -7.33
CA ARG A 147 7.76 -4.94 -6.84
C ARG A 147 6.76 -3.90 -6.35
N ALA A 148 5.51 -3.97 -6.80
CA ALA A 148 4.46 -3.03 -6.40
C ALA A 148 3.97 -3.22 -4.96
N TYR A 149 4.37 -4.28 -4.27
CA TYR A 149 4.07 -4.50 -2.84
C TYR A 149 5.11 -3.91 -1.89
N ASN A 150 6.26 -3.49 -2.42
CA ASN A 150 7.32 -2.86 -1.64
C ASN A 150 6.85 -1.51 -1.09
N ASP A 151 7.43 -1.10 0.04
CA ASP A 151 7.11 0.18 0.65
C ASP A 151 7.30 1.36 -0.29
N ILE A 152 8.40 1.34 -1.05
CA ILE A 152 8.62 2.26 -2.15
C ILE A 152 8.65 1.48 -3.46
N TYR A 153 7.84 1.93 -4.41
CA TYR A 153 7.78 1.33 -5.74
C TYR A 153 7.94 2.39 -6.83
N PHE A 154 8.95 2.20 -7.69
CA PHE A 154 9.21 3.05 -8.84
C PHE A 154 8.59 2.43 -10.10
N ASP A 155 7.52 3.02 -10.60
CA ASP A 155 6.84 2.62 -11.83
C ASP A 155 7.16 3.60 -12.96
N ARG A 156 7.83 3.12 -14.01
CA ARG A 156 8.22 3.96 -15.14
C ARG A 156 7.09 4.02 -16.16
N LEU A 157 6.47 5.19 -16.32
CA LEU A 157 5.35 5.38 -17.24
C LEU A 157 5.79 5.35 -18.71
N PHE A 158 6.91 5.98 -19.05
CA PHE A 158 7.44 6.03 -20.41
C PHE A 158 8.93 5.69 -20.43
N GLN A 159 9.37 5.00 -21.48
CA GLN A 159 10.79 4.74 -21.70
C GLN A 159 11.49 6.04 -22.07
N ARG A 160 12.72 6.22 -21.57
CA ARG A 160 13.54 7.38 -21.91
C ARG A 160 13.98 7.33 -23.37
N THR A 161 14.06 8.48 -24.01
CA THR A 161 14.79 8.61 -25.27
C THR A 161 16.28 8.87 -24.98
N LYS A 162 17.16 8.46 -25.90
CA LYS A 162 18.63 8.63 -25.73
C LYS A 162 19.09 10.09 -25.62
N THR A 163 18.26 11.03 -26.06
CA THR A 163 18.55 12.47 -26.11
C THR A 163 17.99 13.23 -24.91
N GLN A 164 17.48 12.52 -23.91
CA GLN A 164 16.73 13.13 -22.82
C GLN A 164 17.66 13.64 -21.71
N ILE A 165 17.57 14.94 -21.43
CA ILE A 165 18.44 15.65 -20.48
C ILE A 165 17.81 15.73 -19.08
N GLU A 166 16.48 15.61 -18.99
CA GLU A 166 15.75 15.77 -17.73
C GLU A 166 14.71 14.66 -17.50
N ASP A 167 14.56 14.26 -16.24
CA ASP A 167 13.59 13.27 -15.79
C ASP A 167 12.57 13.84 -14.82
N ASN A 168 11.38 13.23 -14.80
CA ASN A 168 10.28 13.66 -13.95
C ASN A 168 9.87 12.54 -13.00
N LEU A 169 9.82 12.85 -11.71
CA LEU A 169 9.29 11.99 -10.66
C LEU A 169 7.94 12.52 -10.20
N LEU A 170 6.96 11.64 -10.09
CA LEU A 170 5.67 11.93 -9.47
C LEU A 170 5.55 11.08 -8.21
N ILE A 171 5.69 11.70 -7.04
CA ILE A 171 5.61 10.99 -5.76
C ILE A 171 4.16 10.91 -5.33
N VAL A 172 3.66 9.68 -5.20
CA VAL A 172 2.30 9.34 -4.84
C VAL A 172 2.32 8.65 -3.49
N ALA A 173 1.77 9.30 -2.47
CA ALA A 173 1.55 8.66 -1.19
C ALA A 173 0.26 7.83 -1.25
N ASP A 174 0.34 6.57 -0.82
CA ASP A 174 -0.82 5.69 -0.75
C ASP A 174 -1.79 6.17 0.33
N SER A 175 -3.08 5.88 0.13
CA SER A 175 -4.05 5.94 1.21
C SER A 175 -3.88 4.72 2.11
N LYS A 176 -4.29 4.81 3.37
CA LYS A 176 -4.23 3.68 4.31
C LYS A 176 -4.85 2.44 3.68
N ARG A 177 -6.01 2.55 3.03
CA ARG A 177 -6.75 1.38 2.51
C ARG A 177 -6.23 0.82 1.19
N SER A 178 -5.46 1.59 0.41
CA SER A 178 -5.09 1.11 -0.92
C SER A 178 -3.92 1.85 -1.57
N ARG A 179 -3.13 1.10 -2.34
CA ARG A 179 -2.28 1.62 -3.40
C ARG A 179 -3.02 1.57 -4.72
N LYS A 180 -3.20 2.72 -5.37
CA LYS A 180 -3.88 2.84 -6.67
C LYS A 180 -2.85 3.10 -7.75
N LEU A 181 -2.55 2.07 -8.55
CA LEU A 181 -1.62 2.19 -9.67
C LEU A 181 -2.28 2.98 -10.81
N GLN A 182 -1.62 4.05 -11.21
CA GLN A 182 -2.14 5.12 -12.05
C GLN A 182 -1.80 4.85 -13.52
N ILE A 183 -2.23 3.70 -14.02
CA ILE A 183 -1.90 3.23 -15.37
C ILE A 183 -2.52 4.13 -16.45
N ASP A 184 -3.65 4.76 -16.14
CA ASP A 184 -4.37 5.70 -16.99
C ASP A 184 -3.67 7.07 -17.12
N LEU A 185 -2.70 7.40 -16.24
CA LEU A 185 -1.92 8.64 -16.38
C LEU A 185 -1.23 8.74 -17.73
N LYS A 186 -0.82 7.62 -18.34
CA LYS A 186 -0.21 7.64 -19.67
C LYS A 186 -1.10 8.29 -20.73
N GLN A 187 -2.42 8.14 -20.60
CA GLN A 187 -3.42 8.68 -21.53
C GLN A 187 -3.81 10.12 -21.18
N LYS A 188 -3.64 10.51 -19.91
CA LYS A 188 -4.06 11.82 -19.38
C LYS A 188 -2.95 12.87 -19.42
N LEU A 189 -1.68 12.45 -19.43
CA LEU A 189 -0.53 13.35 -19.53
C LEU A 189 -0.29 13.78 -20.98
N VAL A 190 -0.05 15.07 -21.17
CA VAL A 190 0.28 15.65 -22.48
C VAL A 190 1.67 15.16 -22.93
N ARG A 191 1.87 14.96 -24.24
CA ARG A 191 3.17 14.72 -24.91
C ARG A 191 3.96 13.47 -24.49
N ALA A 192 3.33 12.47 -23.86
CA ALA A 192 4.05 11.28 -23.38
C ALA A 192 5.31 11.65 -22.58
N VAL A 193 5.20 12.71 -21.75
CA VAL A 193 6.31 13.23 -20.95
C VAL A 193 6.89 12.10 -20.11
N PRO A 194 8.19 11.80 -20.24
CA PRO A 194 8.75 10.69 -19.50
C PRO A 194 8.75 10.97 -18.01
N MET A 195 8.10 10.07 -17.29
CA MET A 195 7.79 10.22 -15.88
C MET A 195 7.89 8.87 -15.20
N THR A 196 8.50 8.86 -14.02
CA THR A 196 8.48 7.72 -13.11
C THR A 196 7.59 8.07 -11.93
N ILE A 197 6.58 7.25 -11.67
CA ILE A 197 5.78 7.37 -10.47
C ILE A 197 6.52 6.67 -9.33
N VAL A 198 6.60 7.35 -8.19
CA VAL A 198 7.15 6.80 -6.96
C VAL A 198 6.01 6.61 -5.98
N TYR A 199 5.53 5.39 -5.83
CA TYR A 199 4.54 5.04 -4.83
C TYR A 199 5.20 4.90 -3.47
N VAL A 200 4.62 5.52 -2.44
CA VAL A 200 5.08 5.45 -1.05
C VAL A 200 3.95 4.87 -0.22
N ASN A 201 4.21 3.70 0.38
CA ASN A 201 3.28 3.00 1.24
C ASN A 201 2.89 3.87 2.44
N TRP A 202 1.62 3.85 2.82
CA TRP A 202 1.10 4.64 3.93
C TRP A 202 1.81 4.31 5.26
N GLN A 203 2.22 3.06 5.47
CA GLN A 203 2.98 2.65 6.68
C GLN A 203 4.47 3.02 6.67
N TYR A 204 4.99 3.50 5.54
CA TYR A 204 6.43 3.72 5.40
C TYR A 204 6.92 4.80 6.36
N ASP A 205 7.77 4.41 7.30
CA ASP A 205 8.39 5.27 8.31
C ASP A 205 9.90 5.46 8.09
N GLY A 206 10.43 4.86 7.01
CA GLY A 206 11.84 4.99 6.64
C GLY A 206 12.22 6.35 6.06
N ASN A 207 13.49 6.50 5.69
CA ASN A 207 14.02 7.75 5.16
C ASN A 207 13.76 7.88 3.64
N LEU A 208 12.61 8.46 3.28
CA LEU A 208 12.25 8.72 1.87
C LEU A 208 13.29 9.58 1.15
N THR A 209 13.88 10.58 1.84
CA THR A 209 14.91 11.45 1.25
C THR A 209 16.13 10.64 0.83
N GLN A 210 16.59 9.70 1.65
CA GLN A 210 17.73 8.83 1.31
C GLN A 210 17.42 7.95 0.10
N GLN A 211 16.22 7.37 0.04
CA GLN A 211 15.79 6.51 -1.07
C GLN A 211 15.73 7.28 -2.39
N LEU A 212 15.19 8.50 -2.37
CA LEU A 212 15.18 9.38 -3.53
C LEU A 212 16.59 9.81 -3.94
N ASN A 213 17.46 10.14 -2.97
CA ASN A 213 18.84 10.51 -3.25
C ASN A 213 19.62 9.37 -3.92
N GLN A 214 19.47 8.14 -3.40
CA GLN A 214 20.08 6.96 -3.99
C GLN A 214 19.58 6.74 -5.42
N TRP A 215 18.26 6.79 -5.62
CA TRP A 215 17.67 6.62 -6.95
C TRP A 215 18.16 7.70 -7.93
N ILE A 216 18.27 8.96 -7.51
CA ILE A 216 18.80 10.06 -8.33
C ILE A 216 20.27 9.80 -8.71
N ASN A 217 21.11 9.40 -7.76
CA ASN A 217 22.52 9.11 -8.02
C ASN A 217 22.71 7.94 -8.99
N ASP A 218 21.89 6.89 -8.87
CA ASP A 218 21.92 5.73 -9.75
C ASP A 218 21.52 6.09 -11.19
N HIS A 219 20.81 7.21 -11.37
CA HIS A 219 20.38 7.71 -12.65
C HIS A 219 21.15 8.99 -13.02
N ASN A 220 22.31 8.82 -13.67
CA ASN A 220 23.21 9.88 -14.14
C ASN A 220 22.54 10.87 -15.13
N ILE A 221 21.75 11.82 -14.63
CA ILE A 221 20.94 12.77 -15.41
C ILE A 221 21.18 14.19 -14.91
N GLU A 222 21.22 15.13 -15.85
CA GLU A 222 21.59 16.53 -15.61
C GLU A 222 20.48 17.36 -14.93
N GLY A 223 19.20 16.98 -15.06
CA GLY A 223 18.09 17.66 -14.40
C GLY A 223 16.96 16.74 -13.96
N PHE A 224 16.37 17.05 -12.81
CA PHE A 224 15.24 16.31 -12.25
C PHE A 224 14.12 17.26 -11.85
N ARG A 225 12.88 16.81 -12.05
CA ARG A 225 11.69 17.46 -11.51
C ARG A 225 10.94 16.50 -10.60
N ILE A 226 10.53 16.94 -9.43
CA ILE A 226 9.75 16.14 -8.48
C ILE A 226 8.40 16.83 -8.26
N PHE A 227 7.33 16.13 -8.61
CA PHE A 227 5.95 16.52 -8.35
C PHE A 227 5.44 15.76 -7.12
N CYS A 228 4.97 16.48 -6.11
CA CYS A 228 4.47 15.89 -4.87
C CYS A 228 2.95 15.93 -4.85
N THR A 229 2.29 14.79 -4.65
CA THR A 229 0.82 14.74 -4.62
C THR A 229 0.21 14.87 -3.23
N ASP A 230 1.03 14.83 -2.18
CA ASP A 230 0.60 14.80 -0.78
C ASP A 230 1.60 15.57 0.12
N LYS A 231 1.08 16.27 1.14
CA LYS A 231 1.89 17.02 2.12
C LYS A 231 2.89 16.12 2.86
N ARG A 232 2.58 14.83 3.05
CA ARG A 232 3.46 13.82 3.68
C ARG A 232 4.81 13.70 2.97
N VAL A 233 4.84 13.89 1.66
CA VAL A 233 6.05 13.72 0.84
C VAL A 233 6.76 15.04 0.51
N ASP A 234 6.09 16.19 0.67
CA ASP A 234 6.65 17.52 0.42
C ASP A 234 7.97 17.75 1.19
N LYS A 235 8.00 17.42 2.48
CA LYS A 235 9.19 17.62 3.33
C LYS A 235 10.38 16.77 2.86
N ALA A 236 10.13 15.55 2.40
CA ALA A 236 11.18 14.67 1.89
C ALA A 236 11.75 15.22 0.58
N ALA A 237 10.89 15.64 -0.35
CA ALA A 237 11.30 16.22 -1.62
C ALA A 237 12.07 17.54 -1.46
N GLN A 238 11.69 18.38 -0.50
CA GLN A 238 12.42 19.61 -0.17
C GLN A 238 13.86 19.34 0.25
N LYS A 239 14.08 18.32 1.10
CA LYS A 239 15.44 17.92 1.50
C LYS A 239 16.26 17.38 0.33
N VAL A 240 15.63 16.68 -0.62
CA VAL A 240 16.30 16.24 -1.85
C VAL A 240 16.80 17.44 -2.66
N SER A 241 15.96 18.47 -2.85
CA SER A 241 16.34 19.70 -3.58
C SER A 241 17.47 20.49 -2.90
N GLN A 242 17.55 20.44 -1.56
CA GLN A 242 18.69 21.01 -0.82
C GLN A 242 19.99 20.23 -1.06
N THR A 243 19.90 18.92 -1.27
CA THR A 243 21.05 18.04 -1.55
C THR A 243 21.50 18.17 -3.01
N PHE A 244 20.54 18.33 -3.92
CA PHE A 244 20.75 18.42 -5.36
C PHE A 244 20.11 19.71 -5.91
N PRO A 245 20.87 20.82 -5.99
CA PRO A 245 20.35 22.11 -6.43
C PRO A 245 19.73 22.10 -7.85
N GLN A 246 20.10 21.12 -8.68
CA GLN A 246 19.51 20.91 -10.00
C GLN A 246 18.10 20.30 -9.97
N VAL A 247 17.67 19.75 -8.83
CA VAL A 247 16.32 19.18 -8.65
C VAL A 247 15.32 20.29 -8.41
N LYS A 248 14.39 20.45 -9.35
CA LYS A 248 13.24 21.35 -9.21
C LYS A 248 12.08 20.61 -8.55
N ILE A 249 11.57 21.16 -7.46
CA ILE A 249 10.40 20.59 -6.76
C ILE A 249 9.15 21.39 -7.09
N ILE A 250 8.04 20.67 -7.24
CA ILE A 250 6.70 21.21 -7.30
C ILE A 250 5.94 20.59 -6.14
N THR A 251 5.74 21.35 -5.07
CA THR A 251 5.07 20.88 -3.85
C THR A 251 3.58 20.72 -4.06
N THR A 252 2.93 20.01 -3.15
CA THR A 252 1.47 19.79 -3.16
C THR A 252 0.72 21.13 -3.19
N ALA A 253 1.16 22.12 -2.40
CA ALA A 253 0.57 23.46 -2.40
C ALA A 253 0.71 24.20 -3.74
N GLN A 254 1.82 24.00 -4.46
CA GLN A 254 2.03 24.59 -5.78
C GLN A 254 1.18 23.91 -6.86
N LEU A 255 0.93 22.59 -6.75
CA LEU A 255 0.07 21.86 -7.69
C LEU A 255 -1.41 22.20 -7.52
N LEU A 256 -1.90 22.28 -6.28
CA LEU A 256 -3.32 22.48 -5.98
C LEU A 256 -3.70 23.97 -5.87
N GLY A 257 -2.72 24.87 -5.72
CA GLY A 257 -2.93 26.30 -5.54
C GLY A 257 -3.47 26.70 -4.14
N GLN A 258 -3.63 28.00 -3.90
CA GLN A 258 -4.05 28.55 -2.60
C GLN A 258 -5.45 28.10 -2.13
N LYS A 259 -6.30 27.60 -3.04
CA LYS A 259 -7.65 27.11 -2.70
C LYS A 259 -7.65 25.87 -1.78
N TYR A 260 -6.52 25.17 -1.66
CA TYR A 260 -6.37 24.00 -0.80
C TYR A 260 -5.40 24.23 0.38
N SER A 261 -4.67 25.35 0.42
CA SER A 261 -3.92 25.74 1.61
C SER A 261 -4.84 26.20 2.74
N ASP A 262 -6.03 26.71 2.40
CA ASP A 262 -7.09 27.10 3.35
C ASP A 262 -8.29 26.15 3.33
N ASN A 263 -8.25 25.15 4.21
CA ASN A 263 -9.32 24.76 5.13
C ASN A 263 -10.77 25.18 4.78
N GLN A 264 -11.58 24.29 4.18
CA GLN A 264 -13.03 24.23 4.50
C GLN A 264 -13.66 22.82 4.58
N TYR A 265 -12.97 21.73 4.20
CA TYR A 265 -13.52 20.36 4.27
C TYR A 265 -12.81 19.41 5.25
N HIS A 266 -11.74 19.86 5.94
CA HIS A 266 -10.84 18.98 6.68
C HIS A 266 -11.29 18.57 8.09
N ASN A 267 -12.38 19.13 8.63
CA ASN A 267 -12.83 18.75 9.98
C ASN A 267 -13.66 17.47 10.02
N TYR A 268 -14.10 16.94 8.87
CA TYR A 268 -14.99 15.77 8.79
C TYR A 268 -14.40 14.58 8.03
N LEU A 269 -13.19 14.70 7.48
CA LEU A 269 -12.56 13.68 6.64
C LEU A 269 -11.20 13.27 7.20
N ASP A 270 -11.01 11.98 7.38
CA ASP A 270 -9.75 11.37 7.81
C ASP A 270 -8.71 11.46 6.68
N SER A 271 -7.57 12.11 6.97
CA SER A 271 -6.47 12.28 6.02
C SER A 271 -5.86 10.95 5.58
N ASP A 272 -6.01 9.88 6.35
CA ASP A 272 -5.47 8.57 6.03
C ASP A 272 -6.26 7.86 4.92
N LEU A 273 -7.51 8.25 4.68
CA LEU A 273 -8.40 7.55 3.76
C LEU A 273 -8.49 8.18 2.37
N TRP A 274 -7.81 9.31 2.16
CA TRP A 274 -7.95 10.08 0.94
C TRP A 274 -6.88 9.74 -0.10
N ASP A 275 -7.30 9.70 -1.36
CA ASP A 275 -6.37 9.63 -2.49
C ASP A 275 -6.02 11.04 -2.96
N PRO A 276 -4.87 11.25 -3.61
CA PRO A 276 -4.56 12.54 -4.20
C PRO A 276 -5.62 13.05 -5.17
N ASP A 277 -5.84 14.36 -5.21
CA ASP A 277 -6.79 15.00 -6.12
C ASP A 277 -6.30 14.98 -7.57
N TRP A 278 -6.45 13.84 -8.22
CA TRP A 278 -6.07 13.63 -9.62
C TRP A 278 -6.76 14.58 -10.59
N HIS A 279 -7.97 15.08 -10.25
CA HIS A 279 -8.69 16.04 -11.09
C HIS A 279 -8.00 17.40 -11.15
N GLN A 280 -7.27 17.78 -10.11
CA GLN A 280 -6.49 19.03 -10.09
C GLN A 280 -5.02 18.80 -10.45
N ILE A 281 -4.42 17.72 -9.96
CA ILE A 281 -3.00 17.40 -10.18
C ILE A 281 -2.70 17.23 -11.67
N ILE A 282 -3.54 16.50 -12.41
CA ILE A 282 -3.28 16.22 -13.82
C ILE A 282 -3.30 17.50 -14.68
N PRO A 283 -4.33 18.37 -14.60
CA PRO A 283 -4.30 19.66 -15.26
C PRO A 283 -3.10 20.54 -14.86
N ALA A 284 -2.71 20.55 -13.57
CA ALA A 284 -1.57 21.34 -13.10
C ALA A 284 -0.25 20.86 -13.72
N ILE A 285 -0.02 19.55 -13.76
CA ILE A 285 1.14 18.94 -14.44
C ILE A 285 1.11 19.26 -15.94
N ASN A 286 -0.04 19.11 -16.59
CA ASN A 286 -0.17 19.40 -18.02
C ASN A 286 0.08 20.89 -18.34
N LYS A 287 -0.38 21.80 -17.49
CA LYS A 287 -0.11 23.23 -17.59
C LYS A 287 1.38 23.52 -17.48
N TYR A 288 2.05 22.90 -16.52
CA TYR A 288 3.51 23.04 -16.33
C TYR A 288 4.32 22.68 -17.59
N PHE A 289 3.89 21.65 -18.34
CA PHE A 289 4.58 21.23 -19.57
C PHE A 289 4.12 21.93 -20.87
N GLY A 290 3.28 22.97 -20.77
CA GLY A 290 2.96 23.85 -21.90
C GLY A 290 1.55 23.71 -22.47
N LYS A 291 0.54 23.78 -21.60
CA LYS A 291 -0.75 24.37 -21.94
C LYS A 291 -0.98 25.61 -21.10
#